data_AF-A0A968MFN3-F1
#
_entry.id   AF-A0A968MFN3-F1
#
_cell.length_a   1.000
_cell.length_b   1.000
_cell.length_c   1.000
_cell.angle_alpha   90.00
_cell.angle_beta   90.00
_cell.angle_gamma   90.00
#
_symmetry.space_group_name_H-M   'P 1'
#
loop_
_entity.id
_entity.type
_entity.pdbx_description
1 polymer ?
#
loop_
_entity_poly.entity_id
_entity_poly.type
_entity_poly.pdbx_seq_one_letter_code
_entity_poly.pdbx_strand_id
1 'polypeptide(L)' 'MNLQYISDSKGQTTGVYIPIHDWNILKNKYKGIDQEEVDVPDFHRDIVRNRVEDYHNNPGSALDFDSAMDDIEKEL' A
#
# COMPACT_ATOMS: atom_id res chain seq x y z
N MET A 1 18.27 16.42 0.57
CA MET A 1 16.93 16.90 0.18
C MET A 1 16.79 18.41 0.34
N ASN A 2 16.91 19.13 -0.78
CA ASN A 2 16.67 20.57 -0.87
C ASN A 2 15.41 20.82 -1.71
N LEU A 3 14.27 20.96 -1.05
CA LEU A 3 12.96 21.12 -1.70
C LEU A 3 12.70 22.60 -2.01
N GLN A 4 12.17 22.88 -3.20
CA GLN A 4 11.65 24.20 -3.53
C GLN A 4 10.17 24.10 -3.84
N TYR A 5 9.37 25.01 -3.27
CA TYR A 5 7.93 25.06 -3.51
C TYR A 5 7.62 26.13 -4.56
N ILE A 6 6.75 25.78 -5.50
CA ILE A 6 6.31 26.65 -6.58
C ILE A 6 4.86 27.05 -6.26
N SER A 7 4.60 28.35 -6.19
CA SER A 7 3.28 28.91 -5.90
C SER A 7 2.65 29.55 -7.13
N ASP A 8 1.31 29.51 -7.20
CA ASP A 8 0.54 30.26 -8.20
C ASP A 8 0.55 31.78 -7.91
N SER A 9 -0.13 32.54 -8.77
CA SER A 9 -0.26 34.01 -8.62
C SER A 9 -1.04 34.45 -7.36
N LYS A 10 -1.71 33.53 -6.67
CA LYS A 10 -2.43 33.74 -5.42
C LYS A 10 -1.63 33.27 -4.20
N GLY A 11 -0.39 32.80 -4.39
CA GLY A 11 0.47 32.28 -3.34
C GLY A 11 0.19 30.82 -2.95
N GLN A 12 -0.70 30.11 -3.65
CA GLN A 12 -1.02 28.72 -3.35
C GLN A 12 0.04 27.80 -3.96
N THR A 13 0.62 26.91 -3.16
CA THR A 13 1.59 25.92 -3.64
C THR A 13 0.95 25.00 -4.67
N THR A 14 1.49 24.98 -5.88
CA THR A 14 1.03 24.15 -7.00
C THR A 14 2.03 23.07 -7.38
N GLY A 15 3.29 23.18 -6.94
CA GLY A 15 4.31 22.20 -7.24
C GLY A 15 5.44 22.18 -6.23
N VAL A 16 6.20 21.09 -6.28
CA VAL A 16 7.47 20.94 -5.57
C VAL A 16 8.54 20.52 -6.57
N TYR A 17 9.70 21.16 -6.46
CA TYR A 17 10.90 20.78 -7.18
C TYR A 17 11.79 19.96 -6.25
N ILE A 18 12.12 18.74 -6.70
CA ILE A 18 13.01 17.81 -6.02
C ILE A 18 14.23 17.60 -6.93
N PRO A 19 15.47 17.87 -6.46
CA PRO A 19 16.67 17.56 -7.23
C PRO A 19 16.71 16.09 -7.66
N ILE A 20 17.18 15.81 -8.87
CA ILE A 20 17.13 14.45 -9.46
C ILE A 20 17.84 13.40 -8.60
N HIS A 21 18.91 13.77 -7.90
CA HIS A 21 19.61 12.88 -6.97
C HIS A 21 18.72 12.47 -5.79
N ASP A 22 18.06 13.43 -5.16
CA ASP A 22 17.12 13.16 -4.06
C ASP A 22 15.89 12.38 -4.55
N TRP A 23 15.37 12.69 -5.76
CA TRP A 23 14.28 11.94 -6.38
C TRP A 23 14.64 10.46 -6.60
N ASN A 24 15.85 10.19 -7.09
CA ASN A 24 16.32 8.82 -7.30
C ASN A 24 16.47 8.05 -5.98
N ILE A 25 16.88 8.71 -4.89
CA ILE A 25 16.90 8.10 -3.55
C ILE A 25 15.48 7.72 -3.12
N LEU A 26 14.49 8.59 -3.34
CA LEU A 26 13.08 8.33 -3.01
C LEU A 26 12.53 7.14 -3.81
N LYS A 27 12.79 7.07 -5.11
CA LYS A 27 12.37 5.93 -5.96
C LYS A 27 12.97 4.60 -5.51
N ASN A 28 14.22 4.61 -5.05
CA ASN A 28 14.85 3.40 -4.51
C ASN A 28 14.23 2.95 -3.17
N LYS A 29 13.82 3.91 -2.34
CA LYS A 29 13.22 3.63 -1.02
C LYS A 29 11.76 3.19 -1.13
N TYR A 30 10.99 3.82 -2.01
CA TYR A 30 9.55 3.59 -2.15
C TYR A 30 9.26 3.05 -3.55
N LYS A 31 9.13 1.72 -3.64
CA LYS A 31 8.77 1.06 -4.90
C LYS A 31 7.39 1.56 -5.38
N GLY A 32 7.31 1.95 -6.63
CA GLY A 32 6.06 2.40 -7.26
C GLY A 32 5.69 3.87 -7.03
N ILE A 33 6.57 4.67 -6.40
CA ILE A 33 6.29 6.11 -6.17
C ILE A 33 6.16 6.93 -7.47
N ASP A 34 6.72 6.43 -8.57
CA ASP A 34 6.66 7.02 -9.90
C ASP A 34 5.65 6.32 -10.83
N GLN A 35 4.87 5.37 -10.32
CA GLN A 35 3.81 4.71 -11.06
C GLN A 35 2.50 5.51 -10.97
N GLU A 36 1.89 5.77 -12.13
CA GLU A 36 0.62 6.51 -12.25
C GLU A 36 -0.58 5.72 -11.70
N GLU A 37 -0.50 4.38 -11.79
CA GLU A 37 -1.44 3.43 -11.19
C GLU A 37 -0.66 2.40 -10.38
N VAL A 38 -0.99 2.27 -9.09
CA VAL A 38 -0.51 1.17 -8.26
C VAL A 38 -1.43 -0.02 -8.53
N ASP A 39 -1.09 -0.84 -9.51
CA ASP A 39 -1.82 -2.10 -9.72
C ASP A 39 -1.44 -3.11 -8.62
N VAL A 40 -2.42 -3.92 -8.21
CA VAL A 40 -2.21 -5.00 -7.26
C VAL A 40 -1.43 -6.10 -7.98
N PRO A 41 -0.21 -6.47 -7.52
CA PRO A 41 0.57 -7.52 -8.15
C PRO A 41 -0.23 -8.83 -8.28
N ASP A 42 -0.06 -9.55 -9.39
CA ASP A 42 -0.83 -10.78 -9.67
C ASP A 42 -0.73 -11.81 -8.54
N PHE A 43 0.44 -11.97 -7.93
CA PHE A 43 0.62 -12.91 -6.83
C PHE A 43 -0.22 -12.56 -5.60
N HIS A 44 -0.52 -11.28 -5.33
CA HIS A 44 -1.46 -10.90 -4.27
C HIS A 44 -2.87 -11.35 -4.61
N ARG A 45 -3.28 -11.17 -5.88
CA ARG A 45 -4.59 -11.61 -6.38
C ARG A 45 -4.72 -13.12 -6.27
N ASP A 46 -3.66 -13.85 -6.63
CA ASP A 46 -3.64 -15.31 -6.59
C ASP A 46 -3.69 -15.86 -5.16
N ILE A 47 -3.00 -15.22 -4.21
CA ILE A 47 -3.11 -15.59 -2.78
C ILE A 47 -4.56 -15.46 -2.30
N VAL A 48 -5.24 -14.36 -2.64
CA VAL A 48 -6.64 -14.15 -2.23
C VAL A 48 -7.56 -15.17 -2.90
N ARG A 49 -7.39 -15.44 -4.19
CA ARG A 49 -8.16 -16.45 -4.92
C ARG A 49 -7.99 -17.84 -4.29
N ASN A 50 -6.76 -18.25 -4.03
CA ASN A 50 -6.46 -19.54 -3.40
C ASN A 50 -7.13 -19.64 -2.02
N ARG A 51 -7.08 -18.60 -1.19
CA ARG A 51 -7.77 -18.59 0.12
C ARG A 51 -9.28 -18.75 0.01
N VAL A 52 -9.89 -18.13 -1.00
CA VAL A 52 -11.33 -18.26 -1.26
C VAL A 52 -11.67 -19.68 -1.73
N GLU A 53 -10.85 -20.27 -2.60
CA GLU A 53 -11.02 -21.66 -3.02
C GLU A 53 -10.83 -22.66 -1.87
N ASP A 54 -9.81 -22.46 -1.03
CA ASP A 54 -9.57 -23.26 0.16
C ASP A 54 -10.77 -23.22 1.11
N TYR A 55 -11.37 -22.05 1.32
CA TYR A 55 -12.59 -21.90 2.10
C TYR A 55 -13.78 -22.61 1.47
N HIS A 56 -13.97 -22.53 0.15
CA HIS A 56 -15.04 -23.27 -0.52
C HIS A 56 -14.87 -24.79 -0.41
N ASN A 57 -13.63 -25.28 -0.48
CA ASN A 57 -13.32 -26.70 -0.36
C ASN A 57 -13.43 -27.21 1.09
N ASN A 58 -13.12 -26.35 2.06
CA ASN A 58 -13.21 -26.67 3.48
C ASN A 58 -13.68 -25.47 4.31
N PRO A 59 -15.00 -25.21 4.41
CA PRO A 59 -15.50 -24.02 5.11
C PRO A 59 -15.15 -23.97 6.60
N GLY A 60 -14.82 -25.12 7.21
CA GLY A 60 -14.41 -25.22 8.61
C GLY A 60 -12.96 -24.81 8.88
N SER A 61 -12.15 -24.48 7.86
CA SER A 61 -10.77 -24.03 8.04
C SER A 61 -10.63 -22.53 8.34
N ALA A 62 -11.73 -21.76 8.22
CA ALA A 62 -11.74 -20.35 8.54
C ALA A 62 -12.43 -20.10 9.88
N LEU A 63 -11.95 -19.10 10.60
CA LEU A 63 -12.56 -18.60 11.83
C LEU A 63 -13.41 -17.36 11.51
N ASP A 64 -14.49 -17.20 12.24
CA ASP A 64 -15.26 -15.96 12.25
C ASP A 64 -14.38 -14.79 12.71
N PHE A 65 -14.61 -13.60 12.14
CA PHE A 65 -13.76 -12.43 12.38
C PHE A 65 -13.82 -11.97 13.84
N ASP A 66 -15.02 -11.87 14.41
CA ASP A 66 -15.19 -11.42 15.79
C ASP A 66 -14.54 -12.40 16.75
N SER A 67 -14.75 -13.71 16.51
CA SER A 67 -14.11 -14.79 17.27
C SER A 67 -12.57 -14.74 17.20
N ALA A 68 -12.02 -14.46 16.02
CA ALA A 68 -10.57 -14.31 15.84
C ALA A 68 -10.01 -13.11 16.62
N MET A 69 -10.74 -11.99 16.63
CA MET A 69 -10.32 -10.78 17.34
C MET A 69 -10.39 -10.99 18.87
N ASP A 70 -11.45 -11.63 19.36
CA ASP A 70 -11.60 -12.00 20.76
C ASP A 70 -10.45 -12.90 21.25
N ASP A 71 -10.01 -13.84 20.43
CA ASP A 71 -8.89 -14.72 20.78
C ASP A 71 -7.55 -13.98 20.82
N ILE A 72 -7.31 -13.05 19.88
CA ILE A 72 -6.12 -12.19 19.89
C ILE A 72 -6.10 -11.29 21.13
N GLU A 73 -7.24 -10.70 21.50
CA GLU A 73 -7.34 -9.83 22.67
C GLU A 73 -7.06 -10.57 23.98
N LYS A 74 -7.45 -11.86 24.08
CA LYS A 74 -7.13 -12.70 25.26
C LYS A 74 -5.64 -13.05 25.39
N GLU A 75 -4.89 -13.00 24.29
CA GLU A 75 -3.44 -13.31 24.27
C GLU A 75 -2.56 -12.07 24.53
N LEU A 76 -3.14 -10.87 24.61
CA LEU A 76 -2.44 -9.60 24.90
C LEU A 76 -2.51 -9.21 26.39
#